data_AF-A0AAD5XKW8-F1
#
_entry.id   AF-A0AAD5XKW8-F1
#
_cell.length_a   1.000
_cell.length_b   1.000
_cell.length_c   1.000
_cell.angle_alpha   90.00
_cell.angle_beta   90.00
_cell.angle_gamma   90.00
#
_symmetry.space_group_name_H-M   'P 1'
#
loop_
_entity.id
_entity.type
_entity.pdbx_description
1 polymer ?
#
loop_
_entity_poly.entity_id
_entity_poly.type
_entity_poly.pdbx_seq_one_letter_code
_entity_poly.pdbx_strand_id
1 'polypeptide(L)'
;MSATPMLSRASPLYDNCTVFSPNGVPMFRASRKKLDWYLSRGLAEAIDDTSIRLLFEPAGMGHGLNGEETYFLEDKLNICVGCGSEDSLTAHHIVPLQYRRHMPLEIKSHYSVDVVLLCVVCHDAYERHAADLKLALADAHQAPLNGVGLILHRETRKLHSDIKAMLMSQKPGSRIPPERARQLENSVRAALSIPAEKAQIPEEAINEALERPVLVKGKDYKSHGEIVIDSISDNQLDNFCRQWRAHFIDNVRPRFLSEAWRVDGPVRKS
;
A
#
# COMPACT_ATOMS: atom_id res chain seq x y z
N MET A 1 5.07 2.86 16.07
CA MET A 1 4.34 2.31 14.91
C MET A 1 4.96 0.96 14.64
N SER A 2 4.24 -0.15 14.87
CA SER A 2 4.78 -1.47 14.53
C SER A 2 4.86 -1.51 13.01
N ALA A 3 6.07 -1.51 12.45
CA ALA A 3 6.28 -1.61 11.02
C ALA A 3 5.79 -3.01 10.61
N THR A 4 4.72 -3.08 9.83
CA THR A 4 4.33 -4.33 9.17
C THR A 4 5.55 -4.84 8.42
N PRO A 5 6.03 -6.08 8.66
CA PRO A 5 7.21 -6.59 7.98
C PRO A 5 6.96 -6.55 6.47
N MET A 6 7.90 -5.95 5.73
CA MET A 6 7.84 -5.91 4.28
C MET A 6 7.98 -7.33 3.74
N LEU A 7 6.87 -7.90 3.29
CA LEU A 7 6.83 -9.22 2.70
C LEU A 7 7.42 -9.16 1.29
N SER A 8 8.60 -9.74 1.10
CA SER A 8 9.15 -9.96 -0.23
C SER A 8 8.41 -11.08 -0.96
N ARG A 9 8.30 -10.98 -2.29
CA ARG A 9 7.67 -12.03 -3.09
C ARG A 9 8.71 -13.08 -3.53
N ALA A 10 8.30 -14.35 -3.48
CA ALA A 10 9.11 -15.49 -3.93
C ALA A 10 9.04 -15.71 -5.45
N SER A 11 8.01 -15.18 -6.12
CA SER A 11 7.85 -15.26 -7.57
C SER A 11 8.30 -13.97 -8.27
N PRO A 12 8.74 -14.06 -9.55
CA PRO A 12 9.03 -12.89 -10.37
C PRO A 12 7.87 -11.87 -10.33
N LEU A 13 8.23 -10.59 -10.32
CA LEU A 13 7.30 -9.45 -10.32
C LEU A 13 7.00 -8.97 -11.74
N TYR A 14 7.94 -9.13 -12.67
CA TYR A 14 7.75 -8.90 -14.10
C TYR A 14 7.85 -10.22 -14.86
N ASP A 15 6.76 -10.62 -15.52
CA ASP A 15 6.74 -11.76 -16.46
C ASP A 15 7.04 -11.31 -17.91
N ASN A 16 7.04 -10.00 -18.17
CA ASN A 16 7.30 -9.38 -19.47
C ASN A 16 6.50 -9.93 -20.66
N CYS A 17 5.32 -10.50 -20.41
CA CYS A 17 4.45 -11.00 -21.47
C CYS A 17 3.90 -9.84 -22.32
N THR A 18 3.73 -10.05 -23.63
CA THR A 18 3.34 -8.98 -24.57
C THR A 18 1.86 -9.09 -24.95
N VAL A 19 1.16 -7.97 -24.92
CA VAL A 19 -0.22 -7.87 -25.44
C VAL A 19 -0.21 -7.04 -26.71
N PHE A 20 -0.73 -7.61 -27.79
CA PHE A 20 -0.86 -6.98 -29.11
C PHE A 20 -2.30 -6.53 -29.38
N SER A 21 -2.45 -5.44 -30.14
CA SER A 21 -3.73 -5.03 -30.70
C SER A 21 -4.22 -6.01 -31.76
N PRO A 22 -5.50 -5.96 -32.19
CA PRO A 22 -6.00 -6.79 -33.29
C PRO A 22 -5.18 -6.65 -34.58
N ASN A 23 -4.59 -5.47 -34.80
CA ASN A 23 -3.74 -5.16 -35.95
C ASN A 23 -2.27 -5.59 -35.78
N GLY A 24 -1.93 -6.30 -34.69
CA GLY A 24 -0.58 -6.81 -34.44
C GLY A 24 0.42 -5.77 -33.90
N VAL A 25 -0.06 -4.62 -33.42
CA VAL A 25 0.81 -3.59 -32.80
C VAL A 25 1.02 -3.91 -31.32
N PRO A 26 2.26 -3.96 -30.80
CA PRO A 26 2.51 -4.19 -29.38
C PRO A 26 1.95 -3.03 -28.55
N MET A 27 1.11 -3.36 -27.56
CA MET A 27 0.41 -2.36 -26.76
C MET A 27 1.06 -2.11 -25.41
N PHE A 28 1.35 -3.17 -24.65
CA PHE A 28 1.90 -3.10 -23.30
C PHE A 28 2.46 -4.46 -22.83
N ARG A 29 3.31 -4.42 -21.80
CA ARG A 29 3.74 -5.60 -21.04
C ARG A 29 2.77 -5.97 -19.92
N ALA A 30 2.62 -7.25 -19.66
CA ALA A 30 1.67 -7.82 -18.71
C ALA A 30 2.25 -9.00 -17.93
N SER A 31 1.57 -9.36 -16.84
CA SER A 31 1.84 -10.60 -16.11
C SER A 31 1.18 -11.80 -16.81
N ARG A 32 1.71 -13.00 -16.56
CA ARG A 32 1.12 -14.27 -17.01
C ARG A 32 -0.34 -14.37 -16.59
N LYS A 33 -0.62 -14.05 -15.33
CA LYS A 33 -1.98 -14.05 -14.78
C LYS A 33 -2.94 -13.14 -15.55
N LYS A 34 -2.45 -12.01 -16.07
CA LYS A 34 -3.26 -11.09 -16.89
C LYS A 34 -3.52 -11.69 -18.27
N LEU A 35 -2.52 -12.34 -18.88
CA LEU A 35 -2.71 -13.08 -20.13
C LEU A 35 -3.79 -14.17 -19.98
N ASP A 36 -3.66 -15.01 -18.95
CA ASP A 36 -4.60 -16.11 -18.69
C ASP A 36 -6.03 -15.60 -18.48
N TRP A 37 -6.18 -14.42 -17.86
CA TRP A 37 -7.46 -13.75 -17.71
C TRP A 37 -8.09 -13.36 -19.06
N TYR A 38 -7.31 -12.82 -20.00
CA TYR A 38 -7.81 -12.49 -21.34
C TYR A 38 -8.19 -13.75 -22.13
N LEU A 39 -7.32 -14.78 -22.09
CA LEU A 39 -7.52 -16.04 -22.81
C LEU A 39 -8.76 -16.78 -22.30
N SER A 40 -8.90 -16.93 -20.98
CA SER A 40 -10.05 -17.62 -20.35
C SER A 40 -11.40 -16.93 -20.59
N ARG A 41 -11.38 -15.65 -20.99
CA ARG A 41 -12.58 -14.87 -21.31
C ARG A 41 -12.87 -14.80 -22.81
N GLY A 42 -12.05 -15.41 -23.66
CA GLY A 42 -12.18 -15.29 -25.11
C GLY A 42 -11.99 -13.85 -25.61
N LEU A 43 -11.22 -13.03 -24.88
CA LEU A 43 -10.94 -11.63 -25.23
C LEU A 43 -9.64 -11.48 -26.03
N ALA A 44 -8.84 -12.54 -26.09
CA ALA A 44 -7.58 -12.60 -26.81
C ALA A 44 -7.32 -14.02 -27.31
N GLU A 45 -6.42 -14.15 -28.29
CA GLU A 45 -5.86 -15.42 -28.74
C GLU A 45 -4.36 -15.47 -28.44
N ALA A 46 -3.84 -16.67 -28.17
CA ALA A 46 -2.41 -16.87 -27.96
C ALA A 46 -1.66 -16.77 -29.28
N ILE A 47 -0.59 -15.97 -29.31
CA ILE A 47 0.37 -15.93 -30.41
C ILE A 47 1.48 -16.95 -30.14
N ASP A 48 2.01 -16.92 -28.91
CA ASP A 48 3.04 -17.81 -28.40
C ASP A 48 2.88 -17.94 -26.87
N ASP A 49 3.81 -18.66 -26.23
CA ASP A 49 3.79 -18.89 -24.79
C ASP A 49 3.86 -17.61 -23.95
N THR A 50 4.30 -16.47 -24.49
CA THR A 50 4.50 -15.19 -23.80
C THR A 50 3.69 -14.03 -24.38
N SER A 51 2.87 -14.29 -25.40
CA SER A 51 2.22 -13.23 -26.18
C SER A 51 0.78 -13.56 -26.52
N ILE A 52 -0.09 -12.54 -26.42
CA ILE A 52 -1.50 -12.64 -26.84
C ILE A 52 -1.89 -11.49 -27.76
N ARG A 53 -2.86 -11.72 -28.65
CA ARG A 53 -3.49 -10.70 -29.50
C ARG A 53 -4.92 -10.48 -29.05
N LEU A 54 -5.30 -9.22 -28.79
CA LEU A 54 -6.68 -8.86 -28.45
C LEU A 54 -7.62 -9.10 -29.64
N LEU A 55 -8.85 -9.54 -29.34
CA LEU A 55 -9.89 -9.81 -30.34
C LEU A 55 -10.92 -8.66 -30.45
N PHE A 56 -10.68 -7.55 -29.75
CA PHE A 56 -11.56 -6.37 -29.73
C PHE A 56 -10.74 -5.10 -29.92
N GLU A 57 -11.37 -4.06 -30.45
CA GLU A 57 -10.71 -2.77 -30.64
C GLU A 57 -10.56 -2.05 -29.28
N PRO A 58 -9.32 -1.82 -28.79
CA PRO A 58 -9.11 -1.18 -27.52
C PRO A 58 -9.42 0.33 -27.60
N ALA A 59 -9.85 0.93 -26.48
CA ALA A 59 -10.16 2.36 -26.39
C ALA A 59 -8.95 3.31 -26.60
N GLY A 60 -7.75 2.77 -26.78
CA GLY A 60 -6.55 3.52 -27.09
C GLY A 60 -5.55 2.65 -27.84
N MET A 61 -4.68 3.29 -28.62
CA MET A 61 -3.74 2.62 -29.53
C MET A 61 -2.54 1.95 -28.83
N GLY A 62 -2.48 1.96 -27.49
CA GLY A 62 -1.36 1.48 -26.70
C GLY A 62 -0.13 2.40 -26.78
N HIS A 63 1.02 1.91 -26.34
CA HIS A 63 2.26 2.70 -26.29
C HIS A 63 3.12 2.58 -27.57
N GLY A 64 2.66 1.81 -28.57
CA GLY A 64 3.46 1.41 -29.73
C GLY A 64 3.53 2.38 -30.91
N LEU A 65 2.63 3.37 -31.00
CA LEU A 65 2.51 4.19 -32.21
C LEU A 65 3.14 5.59 -32.14
N ASN A 66 3.43 6.10 -30.94
CA ASN A 66 3.98 7.46 -30.78
C ASN A 66 5.47 7.50 -30.40
N GLY A 67 6.15 6.35 -30.23
CA GLY A 67 7.61 6.27 -30.02
C GLY A 67 8.16 6.89 -28.71
N GLU A 68 7.40 7.73 -28.03
CA GLU A 68 7.83 8.47 -26.83
C GLU A 68 7.68 7.66 -25.53
N GLU A 69 6.83 6.64 -25.50
CA GLU A 69 6.50 5.86 -24.30
C GLU A 69 7.05 4.43 -24.32
N THR A 70 8.33 4.28 -24.70
CA THR A 70 9.03 2.99 -24.72
C THR A 70 9.06 2.30 -23.36
N TYR A 71 8.93 3.06 -22.27
CA TYR A 71 8.89 2.55 -20.91
C TYR A 71 7.86 1.43 -20.70
N PHE A 72 6.71 1.42 -21.38
CA PHE A 72 5.69 0.38 -21.16
C PHE A 72 5.85 -0.85 -22.07
N LEU A 73 6.79 -0.79 -23.01
CA LEU A 73 7.08 -1.85 -23.99
C LEU A 73 8.41 -2.55 -23.74
N GLU A 74 9.33 -1.93 -23.00
CA GLU A 74 10.59 -2.55 -22.59
C GLU A 74 10.35 -3.73 -21.65
N ASP A 75 11.23 -4.73 -21.74
CA ASP A 75 11.33 -5.78 -20.73
C ASP A 75 11.93 -5.20 -19.45
N LYS A 76 11.29 -5.49 -18.32
CA LYS A 76 11.78 -5.05 -17.00
C LYS A 76 12.49 -6.19 -16.30
N LEU A 77 13.63 -5.87 -15.71
CA LEU A 77 14.40 -6.81 -14.91
C LEU A 77 13.78 -6.95 -13.52
N ASN A 78 13.80 -8.17 -12.99
CA ASN A 78 13.39 -8.46 -11.62
C ASN A 78 14.57 -8.17 -10.67
N ILE A 79 14.97 -6.90 -10.58
CA ILE A 79 16.05 -6.42 -9.73
C ILE A 79 15.65 -5.15 -8.99
N CYS A 80 16.28 -4.90 -7.85
CA CYS A 80 16.17 -3.65 -7.12
C CYS A 80 16.74 -2.51 -7.97
N VAL A 81 15.92 -1.50 -8.30
CA VAL A 81 16.39 -0.35 -9.10
C VAL A 81 17.48 0.48 -8.39
N GLY A 82 17.54 0.40 -7.06
CA GLY A 82 18.56 1.03 -6.23
C GLY A 82 19.93 0.35 -6.35
N CYS A 83 19.99 -0.93 -5.95
CA CYS A 83 21.26 -1.64 -5.75
C CYS A 83 21.53 -2.80 -6.72
N GLY A 84 20.55 -3.22 -7.52
CA GLY A 84 20.66 -4.35 -8.47
C GLY A 84 20.42 -5.73 -7.86
N SER A 85 20.11 -5.82 -6.56
CA SER A 85 19.77 -7.09 -5.89
C SER A 85 18.58 -7.79 -6.55
N GLU A 86 18.67 -9.10 -6.75
CA GLU A 86 17.54 -9.96 -7.15
C GLU A 86 16.75 -10.47 -5.93
N ASP A 87 17.33 -10.38 -4.74
CA ASP A 87 16.75 -10.92 -3.51
C ASP A 87 15.74 -9.98 -2.85
N SER A 88 14.75 -10.61 -2.20
CA SER A 88 13.77 -9.97 -1.33
C SER A 88 13.11 -8.73 -1.94
N LEU A 89 12.65 -8.85 -3.18
CA LEU A 89 12.04 -7.74 -3.92
C LEU A 89 10.61 -7.43 -3.46
N THR A 90 10.31 -6.14 -3.52
CA THR A 90 9.02 -5.54 -3.21
C THR A 90 8.65 -4.52 -4.28
N ALA A 91 7.36 -4.37 -4.56
CA ALA A 91 6.86 -3.34 -5.46
C ALA A 91 6.65 -2.03 -4.68
N HIS A 92 7.51 -1.06 -4.92
CA HIS A 92 7.45 0.27 -4.32
C HIS A 92 6.64 1.23 -5.19
N HIS A 93 5.76 2.02 -4.57
CA HIS A 93 4.97 3.05 -5.25
C HIS A 93 5.60 4.41 -4.99
N ILE A 94 6.31 4.96 -5.98
CA ILE A 94 7.06 6.23 -5.89
C ILE A 94 6.15 7.37 -5.45
N VAL A 95 4.95 7.46 -6.05
CA VAL A 95 3.87 8.30 -5.52
C VAL A 95 3.03 7.43 -4.58
N PRO A 96 3.03 7.71 -3.26
CA PRO A 96 2.41 6.81 -2.30
C PRO A 96 0.91 6.60 -2.54
N LEU A 97 0.46 5.34 -2.40
CA LEU A 97 -0.94 4.95 -2.56
C LEU A 97 -1.90 5.68 -1.60
N GLN A 98 -1.39 6.18 -0.46
CA GLN A 98 -2.20 6.96 0.48
C GLN A 98 -2.70 8.26 -0.14
N TYR A 99 -1.95 8.85 -1.08
CA TYR A 99 -2.37 10.04 -1.82
C TYR A 99 -3.07 9.65 -3.12
N ARG A 100 -2.47 8.75 -3.89
CA ARG A 100 -2.92 8.44 -5.26
C ARG A 100 -4.37 7.95 -5.34
N ARG A 101 -4.86 7.25 -4.31
CA ARG A 101 -6.25 6.78 -4.25
C ARG A 101 -7.30 7.90 -4.26
N HIS A 102 -6.91 9.10 -3.82
CA HIS A 102 -7.78 10.29 -3.75
C HIS A 102 -7.65 11.19 -4.99
N MET A 103 -6.71 10.91 -5.90
CA MET A 103 -6.52 11.71 -7.11
C MET A 103 -7.60 11.40 -8.18
N PRO A 104 -7.78 12.30 -9.17
CA PRO A 104 -8.63 12.08 -10.34
C PRO A 104 -8.28 10.81 -11.12
N LEU A 105 -9.23 10.32 -11.93
CA LEU A 105 -9.10 9.04 -12.62
C LEU A 105 -7.92 9.02 -13.61
N GLU A 106 -7.69 10.16 -14.24
CA GLU A 106 -6.67 10.44 -15.24
C GLU A 106 -5.25 10.23 -14.67
N ILE A 107 -5.07 10.53 -13.37
CA ILE A 107 -3.79 10.34 -12.66
C ILE A 107 -3.71 8.96 -12.01
N LYS A 108 -4.79 8.50 -11.36
CA LYS A 108 -4.75 7.23 -10.61
C LYS A 108 -4.72 6.00 -11.52
N SER A 109 -5.20 6.11 -12.76
CA SER A 109 -5.16 5.01 -13.75
C SER A 109 -3.78 4.86 -14.42
N HIS A 110 -2.94 5.90 -14.37
CA HIS A 110 -1.57 5.91 -14.90
C HIS A 110 -0.52 5.63 -13.80
N TYR A 111 -0.83 4.74 -12.85
CA TYR A 111 0.03 4.53 -11.68
C TYR A 111 1.21 3.59 -11.93
N SER A 112 1.12 2.69 -12.91
CA SER A 112 2.12 1.65 -13.17
C SER A 112 3.49 2.22 -13.53
N VAL A 113 3.55 3.44 -14.07
CA VAL A 113 4.82 4.14 -14.35
C VAL A 113 5.62 4.41 -13.08
N ASP A 114 4.94 4.62 -11.95
CA ASP A 114 5.55 4.96 -10.67
C ASP A 114 5.69 3.74 -9.75
N VAL A 115 5.57 2.53 -10.31
CA VAL A 115 5.80 1.28 -9.59
C VAL A 115 7.12 0.67 -10.02
N VAL A 116 8.06 0.60 -9.08
CA VAL A 116 9.42 0.09 -9.28
C VAL A 116 9.74 -1.00 -8.26
N LEU A 117 10.77 -1.79 -8.53
CA LEU A 117 11.21 -2.83 -7.60
C LEU A 117 12.33 -2.33 -6.70
N LEU A 118 12.18 -2.56 -5.40
CA LEU A 118 13.23 -2.37 -4.41
C LEU A 118 13.38 -3.64 -3.58
N CYS A 119 14.61 -3.99 -3.22
CA CYS A 119 14.83 -4.95 -2.14
C CYS A 119 14.40 -4.34 -0.80
N VAL A 120 14.07 -5.17 0.19
CA VAL A 120 13.62 -4.71 1.51
C VAL A 120 14.57 -3.68 2.14
N VAL A 121 15.90 -3.83 1.96
CA VAL A 121 16.90 -2.90 2.50
C VAL A 121 16.79 -1.51 1.89
N CYS A 122 16.74 -1.41 0.55
CA CYS A 122 16.58 -0.12 -0.13
C CYS A 122 15.20 0.48 0.12
N HIS A 123 14.16 -0.36 0.22
CA HIS A 123 12.80 0.09 0.47
C HIS A 123 12.67 0.69 1.88
N ASP A 124 13.15 0.01 2.92
CA ASP A 124 13.15 0.54 4.29
C ASP A 124 13.97 1.84 4.41
N ALA A 125 15.15 1.88 3.78
CA ALA A 125 15.96 3.09 3.74
C ALA A 125 15.20 4.27 3.10
N TYR A 126 14.52 4.03 1.98
CA TYR A 126 13.72 5.07 1.33
C TYR A 126 12.48 5.47 2.14
N GLU A 127 11.77 4.53 2.76
CA GLU A 127 10.57 4.84 3.55
C GLU A 127 10.86 5.75 4.74
N ARG A 128 12.09 5.72 5.28
CA ARG A 128 12.54 6.70 6.28
C ARG A 128 12.56 8.13 5.72
N HIS A 129 13.16 8.33 4.55
CA HIS A 129 13.12 9.63 3.86
C HIS A 129 11.70 10.03 3.45
N ALA A 130 10.90 9.07 2.97
CA ALA A 130 9.50 9.31 2.61
C ALA A 130 8.66 9.70 3.84
N ALA A 131 8.97 9.20 5.03
CA ALA A 131 8.31 9.59 6.27
C ALA A 131 8.54 11.07 6.60
N ASP A 132 9.75 11.58 6.38
CA ASP A 132 10.07 12.99 6.58
C ASP A 132 9.28 13.89 5.61
N LEU A 133 9.16 13.51 4.33
CA LEU A 133 8.32 14.24 3.38
C LEU A 133 6.83 14.18 3.76
N LYS A 134 6.33 13.02 4.23
CA LYS A 134 4.95 12.89 4.73
C LYS A 134 4.69 13.80 5.93
N LEU A 135 5.65 13.96 6.83
CA LEU A 135 5.58 14.88 7.97
C LEU A 135 5.55 16.34 7.49
N ALA A 136 6.41 16.72 6.55
CA ALA A 136 6.41 18.07 5.98
C ALA A 136 5.06 18.40 5.29
N LEU A 137 4.49 17.44 4.56
CA LEU A 137 3.17 17.57 3.96
C LEU A 137 2.06 17.65 5.02
N ALA A 138 2.19 16.94 6.14
CA ALA A 138 1.24 17.02 7.24
C ALA A 138 1.16 18.44 7.81
N ASP A 139 2.31 19.08 8.02
CA ASP A 139 2.37 20.45 8.52
C ASP A 139 1.89 21.46 7.47
N ALA A 140 2.35 21.34 6.21
CA ALA A 140 2.02 22.27 5.13
C ALA A 140 0.52 22.29 4.81
N HIS A 141 -0.16 21.15 4.90
CA HIS A 141 -1.57 21.00 4.54
C HIS A 141 -2.50 20.88 5.76
N GLN A 142 -1.98 21.04 6.98
CA GLN A 142 -2.74 20.84 8.22
C GLN A 142 -3.47 19.47 8.24
N ALA A 143 -2.74 18.44 7.80
CA ALA A 143 -3.24 17.09 7.57
C ALA A 143 -2.48 16.11 8.47
N PRO A 144 -2.91 15.88 9.73
CA PRO A 144 -2.21 14.94 10.62
C PRO A 144 -2.06 13.55 10.00
N LEU A 145 -0.90 12.88 10.20
CA LEU A 145 -0.63 11.56 9.61
C LEU A 145 -1.68 10.49 9.95
N ASN A 146 -2.28 10.59 11.14
CA ASN A 146 -3.33 9.67 11.60
C ASN A 146 -4.74 10.05 11.08
N GLY A 147 -4.85 11.11 10.28
CA GLY A 147 -6.12 11.70 9.85
C GLY A 147 -6.82 12.50 10.95
N VAL A 148 -8.04 12.92 10.64
CA VAL A 148 -8.96 13.61 11.56
C VAL A 148 -10.28 12.84 11.67
N GLY A 149 -11.11 13.14 12.66
CA GLY A 149 -12.41 12.47 12.84
C GLY A 149 -12.32 11.05 13.43
N LEU A 150 -11.23 10.72 14.13
CA LEU A 150 -11.13 9.52 14.95
C LEU A 150 -12.01 9.67 16.20
N ILE A 151 -12.78 8.62 16.51
CA ILE A 151 -13.65 8.56 17.69
C ILE A 151 -13.19 7.46 18.64
N LEU A 152 -13.39 7.68 19.93
CA LEU A 152 -13.04 6.72 20.97
C LEU A 152 -14.08 5.60 21.03
N HIS A 153 -13.68 4.37 20.72
CA HIS A 153 -14.52 3.19 20.93
C HIS A 153 -14.55 2.83 22.43
N ARG A 154 -15.58 3.32 23.13
CA ARG A 154 -15.66 3.27 24.60
C ARG A 154 -15.57 1.84 25.15
N GLU A 155 -16.19 0.88 24.48
CA GLU A 155 -16.18 -0.53 24.88
C GLU A 155 -14.78 -1.15 24.75
N THR A 156 -14.09 -0.90 23.63
CA THR A 156 -12.70 -1.38 23.43
C THR A 156 -11.76 -0.73 24.43
N ARG A 157 -11.91 0.59 24.68
CA ARG A 157 -11.11 1.29 25.70
C ARG A 157 -11.33 0.68 27.08
N LYS A 158 -12.59 0.43 27.45
CA LYS A 158 -12.94 -0.18 28.74
C LYS A 158 -12.35 -1.58 28.86
N LEU A 159 -12.53 -2.41 27.83
CA LEU A 159 -11.98 -3.76 27.76
C LEU A 159 -10.46 -3.76 27.92
N HIS A 160 -9.74 -2.89 27.20
CA HIS A 160 -8.28 -2.74 27.35
C HIS A 160 -7.90 -2.34 28.78
N SER A 161 -8.62 -1.39 29.38
CA SER A 161 -8.40 -0.97 30.76
C SER A 161 -8.63 -2.12 31.75
N ASP A 162 -9.70 -2.89 31.56
CA ASP A 162 -10.05 -4.01 32.43
C ASP A 162 -9.02 -5.14 32.30
N ILE A 163 -8.60 -5.50 31.07
CA ILE A 163 -7.54 -6.48 30.80
C ILE A 163 -6.24 -6.06 31.50
N LYS A 164 -5.80 -4.80 31.31
CA LYS A 164 -4.55 -4.31 31.92
C LYS A 164 -4.62 -4.33 33.44
N ALA A 165 -5.74 -3.91 34.03
CA ALA A 165 -5.93 -3.94 35.48
C ALA A 165 -5.99 -5.38 36.02
N MET A 166 -6.64 -6.31 35.30
CA MET A 166 -6.68 -7.73 35.64
C MET A 166 -5.27 -8.35 35.60
N LEU A 167 -4.49 -8.12 34.54
CA LEU A 167 -3.11 -8.62 34.46
C LEU A 167 -2.21 -8.04 35.55
N MET A 168 -2.42 -6.78 35.94
CA MET A 168 -1.71 -6.16 37.06
C MET A 168 -2.11 -6.77 38.41
N SER A 169 -3.37 -7.23 38.58
CA SER A 169 -3.83 -7.81 39.84
C SER A 169 -3.17 -9.15 40.16
N GLN A 170 -2.74 -9.87 39.13
CA GLN A 170 -2.07 -11.17 39.21
C GLN A 170 -0.58 -11.07 39.55
N LYS A 171 0.02 -9.87 39.50
CA LYS A 171 1.46 -9.68 39.79
C LYS A 171 1.74 -9.69 41.30
N PRO A 172 2.91 -10.20 41.73
CA PRO A 172 3.37 -10.08 43.12
C PRO A 172 3.39 -8.62 43.58
N GLY A 173 2.87 -8.34 44.78
CA GLY A 173 2.82 -6.97 45.33
C GLY A 173 1.71 -6.07 44.76
N SER A 174 0.75 -6.64 44.04
CA SER A 174 -0.45 -5.93 43.59
C SER A 174 -1.20 -5.27 44.76
N ARG A 175 -1.65 -4.03 44.53
CA ARG A 175 -2.52 -3.28 45.45
C ARG A 175 -4.01 -3.43 45.12
N ILE A 176 -4.37 -4.24 44.13
CA ILE A 176 -5.75 -4.43 43.69
C ILE A 176 -6.43 -5.42 44.64
N PRO A 177 -7.53 -5.04 45.34
CA PRO A 177 -8.23 -5.94 46.23
C PRO A 177 -8.77 -7.20 45.51
N PRO A 178 -8.81 -8.37 46.17
CA PRO A 178 -9.26 -9.62 45.54
C PRO A 178 -10.66 -9.54 44.92
N GLU A 179 -11.57 -8.82 45.57
CA GLU A 179 -12.93 -8.62 45.05
C GLU A 179 -12.93 -7.81 43.75
N ARG A 180 -12.11 -6.75 43.69
CA ARG A 180 -11.95 -5.96 42.47
C ARG A 180 -11.30 -6.77 41.35
N ALA A 181 -10.35 -7.64 41.67
CA ALA A 181 -9.73 -8.54 40.69
C ALA A 181 -10.76 -9.49 40.05
N ARG A 182 -11.65 -10.09 40.85
CA ARG A 182 -12.75 -10.95 40.35
C ARG A 182 -13.72 -10.17 39.45
N GLN A 183 -14.09 -8.95 39.83
CA GLN A 183 -14.95 -8.09 39.01
C GLN A 183 -14.32 -7.77 37.65
N LEU A 184 -13.01 -7.49 37.63
CA LEU A 184 -12.27 -7.25 36.39
C LEU A 184 -12.26 -8.50 35.50
N GLU A 185 -11.98 -9.67 36.07
CA GLU A 185 -12.00 -10.93 35.32
C GLU A 185 -13.39 -11.22 34.73
N ASN A 186 -14.45 -11.05 35.51
CA ASN A 186 -15.84 -11.22 35.04
C ASN A 186 -16.20 -10.23 33.93
N SER A 187 -15.76 -8.97 34.04
CA SER A 187 -15.96 -7.95 33.00
C SER A 187 -15.26 -8.34 31.69
N VAL A 188 -14.03 -8.84 31.76
CA VAL A 188 -13.28 -9.30 30.58
C VAL A 188 -13.93 -10.55 29.99
N ARG A 189 -14.34 -11.53 30.81
CA ARG A 189 -15.04 -12.74 30.34
C ARG A 189 -16.32 -12.40 29.60
N ALA A 190 -17.15 -11.53 30.18
CA ALA A 190 -18.39 -11.09 29.56
C ALA A 190 -18.13 -10.39 28.21
N ALA A 191 -17.17 -9.47 28.15
CA ALA A 191 -16.83 -8.73 26.95
C ALA A 191 -16.22 -9.59 25.83
N LEU A 192 -15.56 -10.69 26.18
CA LEU A 192 -14.97 -11.65 25.25
C LEU A 192 -15.85 -12.88 24.99
N SER A 193 -17.08 -12.89 25.54
CA SER A 193 -18.00 -14.04 25.47
C SER A 193 -17.36 -15.36 25.93
N ILE A 194 -16.49 -15.29 26.95
CA ILE A 194 -15.82 -16.45 27.54
C ILE A 194 -16.72 -17.03 28.64
N PRO A 195 -17.14 -18.29 28.53
CA PRO A 195 -18.00 -18.92 29.53
C PRO A 195 -17.34 -18.98 30.91
N ALA A 196 -18.16 -18.92 31.97
CA ALA A 196 -17.68 -18.96 33.35
C ALA A 196 -17.05 -20.32 33.71
N GLU A 197 -17.43 -21.40 33.02
CA GLU A 197 -16.91 -22.74 33.28
C GLU A 197 -15.46 -22.91 32.80
N LYS A 198 -14.96 -22.02 31.94
CA LYS A 198 -13.54 -22.05 31.53
C LYS A 198 -12.66 -21.57 32.67
N ALA A 199 -11.75 -22.44 33.12
CA ALA A 199 -10.83 -22.17 34.22
C ALA A 199 -10.03 -20.86 34.07
N GLN A 200 -9.62 -20.52 32.85
CA GLN A 200 -8.85 -19.30 32.56
C GLN A 200 -9.32 -18.65 31.25
N ILE A 201 -9.07 -17.34 31.12
CA ILE A 201 -9.23 -16.63 29.86
C ILE A 201 -8.04 -16.99 28.96
N PRO A 202 -8.27 -17.51 27.73
CA PRO A 202 -7.18 -17.84 26.82
C PRO A 202 -6.29 -16.63 26.52
N GLU A 203 -4.97 -16.82 26.50
CA GLU A 203 -4.01 -15.75 26.23
C GLU A 203 -4.20 -15.17 24.82
N GLU A 204 -4.54 -16.02 23.85
CA GLU A 204 -4.84 -15.62 22.48
C GLU A 204 -6.03 -14.66 22.42
N ALA A 205 -7.07 -14.90 23.23
CA ALA A 205 -8.24 -14.03 23.29
C ALA A 205 -7.91 -12.67 23.92
N ILE A 206 -6.99 -12.64 24.90
CA ILE A 206 -6.48 -11.40 25.50
C ILE A 206 -5.69 -10.61 24.46
N ASN A 207 -4.78 -11.26 23.74
CA ASN A 207 -3.93 -10.63 22.74
C ASN A 207 -4.77 -10.07 21.58
N GLU A 208 -5.69 -10.87 21.02
CA GLU A 208 -6.62 -10.42 19.98
C GLU A 208 -7.45 -9.22 20.45
N ALA A 209 -7.92 -9.24 21.70
CA ALA A 209 -8.67 -8.11 22.27
C ALA A 209 -7.83 -6.84 22.41
N LEU A 210 -6.56 -6.96 22.81
CA LEU A 210 -5.63 -5.85 22.94
C LEU A 210 -5.18 -5.29 21.58
N GLU A 211 -5.23 -6.08 20.51
CA GLU A 211 -4.99 -5.63 19.14
C GLU A 211 -6.15 -4.81 18.56
N ARG A 212 -7.36 -4.91 19.12
CA ARG A 212 -8.51 -4.12 18.67
C ARG A 212 -8.25 -2.62 18.84
N PRO A 213 -8.50 -1.79 17.82
CA PRO A 213 -8.21 -0.36 17.88
C PRO A 213 -9.15 0.36 18.86
N VAL A 214 -8.57 1.15 19.76
CA VAL A 214 -9.31 2.00 20.71
C VAL A 214 -9.87 3.25 20.02
N LEU A 215 -9.18 3.74 19.00
CA LEU A 215 -9.63 4.83 18.14
C LEU A 215 -10.13 4.24 16.83
N VAL A 216 -11.37 4.52 16.48
CA VAL A 216 -12.00 4.06 15.23
C VAL A 216 -12.36 5.25 14.36
N LYS A 217 -12.51 5.01 13.06
CA LYS A 217 -12.88 6.05 12.09
C LYS A 217 -14.36 6.42 12.32
N GLY A 218 -14.61 7.68 12.66
CA GLY A 218 -15.97 8.22 12.79
C GLY A 218 -16.59 8.52 11.42
N LYS A 219 -17.83 9.04 11.44
CA LYS A 219 -18.56 9.43 10.23
C LYS A 219 -17.80 10.48 9.40
N ASP A 220 -17.19 11.44 10.09
CA ASP A 220 -16.47 12.56 9.48
C ASP A 220 -14.96 12.30 9.40
N TYR A 221 -14.55 11.02 9.42
CA TYR A 221 -13.14 10.67 9.30
C TYR A 221 -12.60 11.03 7.92
N LYS A 222 -11.49 11.76 7.89
CA LYS A 222 -10.69 11.99 6.69
C LYS A 222 -9.26 11.53 6.93
N SER A 223 -8.71 10.80 5.97
CA SER A 223 -7.32 10.35 6.06
C SER A 223 -6.34 11.48 5.75
N HIS A 224 -5.09 11.37 6.22
CA HIS A 224 -4.01 12.29 5.84
C HIS A 224 -3.95 12.52 4.31
N GLY A 225 -3.93 11.44 3.53
CA GLY A 225 -3.79 11.53 2.08
C GLY A 225 -5.00 12.16 1.40
N GLU A 226 -6.20 11.99 1.95
CA GLU A 226 -7.42 12.65 1.49
C GLU A 226 -7.34 14.16 1.73
N ILE A 227 -6.98 14.58 2.94
CA ILE A 227 -6.88 16.00 3.30
C ILE A 227 -5.83 16.70 2.43
N VAL A 228 -4.66 16.07 2.24
CA VAL A 228 -3.60 16.62 1.38
C VAL A 228 -4.11 16.79 -0.04
N ILE A 229 -4.71 15.76 -0.64
CA ILE A 229 -5.18 15.84 -2.04
C ILE A 229 -6.36 16.81 -2.21
N ASP A 230 -7.31 16.85 -1.27
CA ASP A 230 -8.42 17.80 -1.27
C ASP A 230 -7.94 19.27 -1.22
N SER A 231 -6.77 19.51 -0.60
CA SER A 231 -6.20 20.86 -0.44
C SER A 231 -5.33 21.32 -1.63
N ILE A 232 -5.06 20.44 -2.60
CA ILE A 232 -4.23 20.71 -3.77
C ILE A 232 -5.13 20.90 -4.99
N SER A 233 -4.94 22.00 -5.74
CA SER A 233 -5.71 22.22 -6.97
C SER A 233 -5.31 21.20 -8.06
N ASP A 234 -6.22 20.91 -9.00
CA ASP A 234 -5.97 19.92 -10.06
C ASP A 234 -4.67 20.22 -10.85
N ASN A 235 -4.43 21.50 -11.17
CA ASN A 235 -3.22 21.95 -11.87
C ASN A 235 -1.92 21.72 -11.08
N GLN A 236 -1.99 21.53 -9.76
CA GLN A 236 -0.84 21.28 -8.89
C GLN A 236 -0.60 19.80 -8.63
N LEU A 237 -1.54 18.91 -8.95
CA LEU A 237 -1.40 17.46 -8.73
C LEU A 237 -0.25 16.85 -9.54
N ASP A 238 -0.04 17.34 -10.76
CA ASP A 238 1.07 16.91 -11.60
C ASP A 238 2.41 17.25 -10.94
N ASN A 239 2.52 18.46 -10.38
CA ASN A 239 3.70 18.88 -9.63
C ASN A 239 3.87 18.05 -8.34
N PHE A 240 2.78 17.72 -7.65
CA PHE A 240 2.83 16.85 -6.47
C PHE A 240 3.39 15.46 -6.83
N CYS A 241 2.95 14.86 -7.94
CA CYS A 241 3.52 13.60 -8.43
C CYS A 241 5.00 13.74 -8.79
N ARG A 242 5.39 14.81 -9.50
CA ARG A 242 6.78 15.08 -9.87
C ARG A 242 7.68 15.32 -8.65
N GLN A 243 7.16 15.96 -7.60
CA GLN A 243 7.89 16.13 -6.33
C GLN A 243 8.23 14.78 -5.70
N TRP A 244 7.26 13.85 -5.65
CA TRP A 244 7.51 12.48 -5.16
C TRP A 244 8.52 11.73 -6.04
N ARG A 245 8.45 11.90 -7.36
CA ARG A 245 9.41 11.33 -8.31
C ARG A 245 10.83 11.87 -8.09
N ALA A 246 10.98 13.19 -7.98
CA ALA A 246 12.28 13.83 -7.70
C ALA A 246 12.84 13.37 -6.34
N HIS A 247 12.01 13.39 -5.30
CA HIS A 247 12.38 12.92 -3.97
C HIS A 247 12.86 11.46 -3.98
N PHE A 248 12.23 10.59 -4.77
CA PHE A 248 12.69 9.22 -4.96
C PHE A 248 14.09 9.15 -5.59
N ILE A 249 14.33 9.90 -6.67
CA ILE A 249 15.64 9.93 -7.34
C ILE A 249 16.73 10.44 -6.39
N ASP A 250 16.47 11.51 -5.64
CA ASP A 250 17.46 12.14 -4.76
C ASP A 250 17.90 11.23 -3.62
N ASN A 251 16.98 10.42 -3.08
CA ASN A 251 17.20 9.59 -1.90
C ASN A 251 17.53 8.12 -2.24
N VAL A 252 16.97 7.55 -3.31
CA VAL A 252 17.30 6.18 -3.75
C VAL A 252 18.53 6.14 -4.64
N ARG A 253 18.75 7.20 -5.44
CA ARG A 253 19.82 7.29 -6.45
C ARG A 253 19.90 6.01 -7.29
N PRO A 254 18.79 5.65 -7.96
CA PRO A 254 18.69 4.35 -8.59
C PRO A 254 19.72 4.18 -9.70
N ARG A 255 20.40 3.03 -9.71
CA ARG A 255 21.43 2.65 -10.69
C ARG A 255 20.88 1.80 -11.84
N PHE A 256 19.70 1.22 -11.64
CA PHE A 256 19.08 0.25 -12.56
C PHE A 256 17.65 0.64 -12.92
N LEU A 257 17.26 1.91 -12.75
CA LEU A 257 15.99 2.42 -13.24
C LEU A 257 16.08 2.62 -14.77
N SER A 258 14.99 2.35 -15.48
CA SER A 258 14.93 2.54 -16.94
C SER A 258 15.26 3.98 -17.34
N GLU A 259 16.06 4.14 -18.39
CA GLU A 259 16.37 5.44 -19.00
C GLU A 259 15.14 6.13 -19.61
N ALA A 260 14.09 5.36 -19.92
CA ALA A 260 12.82 5.89 -20.39
C ALA A 260 11.97 6.48 -19.25
N TRP A 261 12.27 6.15 -17.98
CA TRP A 261 11.58 6.72 -16.84
C TRP A 261 12.15 8.11 -16.51
N ARG A 262 11.26 9.10 -16.38
CA ARG A 262 11.65 10.50 -16.14
C ARG A 262 10.76 11.12 -15.07
N VAL A 263 11.35 12.00 -14.25
CA VAL A 263 10.61 12.80 -13.26
C VAL A 263 9.49 13.58 -13.96
N ASP A 264 9.84 14.29 -15.05
CA ASP A 264 8.90 15.12 -15.82
C ASP A 264 8.03 14.35 -16.82
N GLY A 265 8.10 13.00 -16.82
CA GLY A 265 7.27 12.17 -17.68
C GLY A 265 5.77 12.37 -17.43
N PRO A 266 4.91 11.87 -18.33
CA PRO A 266 3.45 12.00 -18.19
C PRO A 266 2.94 11.50 -16.82
N VAL A 267 2.10 12.32 -16.20
CA VAL A 267 1.41 12.00 -14.93
C VAL A 267 -0.02 11.52 -15.21
N ARG A 268 -0.64 12.09 -16.23
CA ARG A 268 -2.01 11.81 -16.66
C ARG A 268 -2.00 10.94 -17.91
N LYS A 269 -2.98 10.04 -17.99
CA LYS A 269 -3.30 9.36 -19.24
C LYS A 269 -4.05 10.33 -20.15
N SER A 270 -3.53 10.59 -21.34
CA SER A 270 -4.22 11.33 -22.41
C SER A 270 -5.40 10.56 -22.97
#